data_AF-A0A1H8FFJ3-F1
#
_entry.id   AF-A0A1H8FFJ3-F1
#
_cell.length_a   1.000
_cell.length_b   1.000
_cell.length_c   1.000
_cell.angle_alpha   90.00
_cell.angle_beta   90.00
_cell.angle_gamma   90.00
#
_symmetry.space_group_name_H-M   'P 1'
#
loop_
_entity.id
_entity.type
_entity.pdbx_description
1 polymer ?
#
loop_
_entity_poly.entity_id
_entity_poly.type
_entity_poly.pdbx_seq_one_letter_code
_entity_poly.pdbx_strand_id
1 'polypeptide(L)'
;MAMGNLPAREWMIKDAKGRKYSFDSETEAFGELAEYGEGATVWTRDVVRVAFITKSVYGWQEVSELGAPVTGRVLGQPDAATGRG
;
A
#
# COMPACT_ATOMS: atom_id res chain seq x y z
N MET A 1 -30.35 -6.34 -4.99
CA MET A 1 -29.15 -5.50 -5.14
C MET A 1 -28.58 -5.28 -3.74
N ALA A 2 -27.58 -6.06 -3.33
CA ALA A 2 -27.04 -5.98 -1.99
C ALA A 2 -25.90 -4.94 -1.94
N MET A 3 -26.22 -3.69 -1.60
CA MET A 3 -25.24 -2.74 -1.08
C MET A 3 -24.93 -3.14 0.37
N GLY A 4 -24.18 -4.24 0.50
CA GLY A 4 -23.64 -4.66 1.79
C GLY A 4 -22.58 -3.66 2.22
N ASN A 5 -22.65 -3.21 3.47
CA ASN A 5 -21.58 -2.52 4.20
C ASN A 5 -20.36 -3.45 4.36
N LEU A 6 -19.80 -3.96 3.26
CA LEU A 6 -18.63 -4.81 3.31
C LEU A 6 -17.40 -3.91 3.45
N PRO A 7 -16.47 -4.22 4.37
CA PRO A 7 -15.15 -3.61 4.32
C PRO A 7 -14.58 -3.88 2.94
N ALA A 8 -14.39 -2.82 2.16
CA ALA A 8 -13.75 -2.91 0.86
C ALA A 8 -12.27 -2.59 1.05
N ARG A 9 -11.40 -3.38 0.43
CA ARG A 9 -9.97 -3.12 0.45
C ARG A 9 -9.57 -2.51 -0.88
N GLU A 10 -8.91 -1.36 -0.82
CA GLU A 10 -8.40 -0.69 -2.01
C GLU A 10 -6.89 -0.93 -2.10
N TRP A 11 -6.41 -1.06 -3.33
CA TRP A 11 -5.02 -1.35 -3.64
C TRP A 11 -4.45 -0.23 -4.50
N MET A 12 -3.17 0.08 -4.31
CA MET A 12 -2.44 0.95 -5.22
C MET A 12 -1.00 0.55 -5.37
N ILE A 13 -0.39 0.88 -6.50
CA ILE A 13 1.06 0.89 -6.65
C ILE A 13 1.53 2.33 -6.55
N LYS A 14 2.61 2.54 -5.79
CA LYS A 14 3.37 3.78 -5.80
C LYS A 14 4.72 3.50 -6.45
N ASP A 15 4.98 4.13 -7.58
CA ASP A 15 6.26 3.97 -8.27
C ASP A 15 7.40 4.72 -7.57
N ALA A 16 8.64 4.48 -8.00
CA ALA A 16 9.82 5.16 -7.47
C ALA A 16 9.80 6.70 -7.65
N LYS A 17 8.96 7.21 -8.56
CA LYS A 17 8.75 8.65 -8.80
C LYS A 17 7.64 9.22 -7.91
N GLY A 18 6.98 8.38 -7.10
CA GLY A 18 5.86 8.75 -6.24
C GLY A 18 4.49 8.85 -6.93
N ARG A 19 4.38 8.44 -8.20
CA ARG A 19 3.11 8.35 -8.93
C ARG A 19 2.28 7.19 -8.36
N LYS A 20 0.97 7.40 -8.27
CA LYS A 20 0.02 6.47 -7.63
C LYS A 20 -0.95 5.92 -8.66
N TYR A 21 -1.16 4.61 -8.63
CA TYR A 21 -2.02 3.88 -9.57
C TYR A 21 -2.94 2.97 -8.76
N SER A 22 -4.25 3.14 -8.88
CA SER A 22 -5.24 2.38 -8.10
C SER A 22 -5.61 1.08 -8.82
N PHE A 23 -5.81 0.03 -8.04
CA PHE A 23 -6.17 -1.31 -8.50
C PHE A 23 -7.37 -1.86 -7.73
N ASP A 24 -8.11 -2.74 -8.36
CA ASP A 24 -9.32 -3.33 -7.79
C ASP A 24 -9.00 -4.52 -6.88
N SER A 25 -7.80 -5.11 -6.98
CA SER A 25 -7.41 -6.31 -6.24
C SER A 25 -5.91 -6.42 -5.95
N GLU A 26 -5.57 -7.21 -4.93
CA GLU A 26 -4.20 -7.55 -4.55
C GLU A 26 -3.42 -8.15 -5.71
N THR A 27 -3.97 -9.19 -6.33
CA THR A 27 -3.34 -9.94 -7.42
C THR A 27 -3.02 -9.06 -8.62
N GLU A 28 -3.88 -8.10 -8.93
CA GLU A 28 -3.67 -7.14 -10.01
C GLU A 28 -2.53 -6.18 -9.68
N ALA A 29 -2.54 -5.60 -8.47
CA ALA A 29 -1.48 -4.69 -8.02
C ALA A 29 -0.11 -5.36 -7.92
N PHE A 30 -0.02 -6.61 -7.45
CA PHE A 30 1.24 -7.34 -7.41
C PHE A 30 1.65 -7.88 -8.79
N GLY A 31 0.69 -8.27 -9.63
CA GLY A 31 0.94 -8.74 -10.98
C GLY A 31 1.53 -7.65 -11.87
N GLU A 32 1.04 -6.42 -11.74
CA GLU A 32 1.56 -5.28 -12.51
C GLU A 32 2.78 -4.61 -11.85
N LEU A 33 3.11 -4.90 -10.59
CA LEU A 33 4.21 -4.23 -9.86
C LEU A 33 5.52 -4.19 -10.65
N ALA A 34 5.86 -5.28 -11.33
CA ALA A 34 7.06 -5.40 -12.16
C ALA A 34 7.09 -4.39 -13.33
N GLU A 35 5.93 -3.97 -13.84
CA GLU A 35 5.82 -3.01 -14.95
C GLU A 35 6.10 -1.57 -14.51
N TYR A 36 5.96 -1.26 -13.21
CA TYR A 36 6.21 0.07 -12.65
C TYR A 36 7.70 0.32 -12.29
N GLY A 37 8.54 -0.70 -12.45
CA GLY A 37 9.99 -0.62 -12.32
C GLY A 37 10.51 -0.82 -10.89
N GLU A 38 11.84 -0.95 -10.78
CA GLU A 38 12.54 -1.17 -9.51
C GLU A 38 12.27 0.00 -8.53
N GLY A 39 11.87 -0.33 -7.30
CA GLY A 39 11.47 0.64 -6.27
C GLY A 39 9.98 1.00 -6.26
N ALA A 40 9.16 0.40 -7.13
CA ALA A 40 7.71 0.43 -6.98
C ALA A 40 7.27 -0.38 -5.74
N THR A 41 6.22 0.09 -5.06
CA THR A 41 5.70 -0.51 -3.82
C THR A 41 4.19 -0.66 -3.91
N VAL A 42 3.65 -1.76 -3.40
CA VAL A 42 2.19 -1.97 -3.29
C VAL A 42 1.71 -1.42 -1.96
N TRP A 43 0.56 -0.75 -1.98
CA TRP A 43 -0.09 -0.18 -0.82
C TRP A 43 -1.54 -0.63 -0.78
N THR A 44 -2.07 -0.79 0.43
CA THR A 44 -3.46 -1.13 0.66
C THR A 44 -4.09 -0.22 1.70
N ARG A 45 -5.41 -0.05 1.64
CA ARG A 45 -6.18 0.56 2.70
C ARG A 45 -7.53 -0.13 2.84
N ASP A 46 -7.99 -0.25 4.07
CA ASP A 46 -9.36 -0.66 4.35
C ASP A 46 -10.28 0.57 4.30
N VAL A 47 -11.29 0.51 3.44
CA VAL A 47 -12.34 1.51 3.33
C VAL A 47 -13.68 0.94 3.75
N VAL A 48 -14.44 1.75 4.47
CA VAL A 48 -15.83 1.47 4.78
C VAL A 48 -16.69 2.36 3.90
N ARG A 49 -17.55 1.73 3.11
CA ARG A 49 -18.50 2.40 2.23
C ARG A 49 -19.85 2.39 2.93
N VAL A 50 -20.30 3.56 3.37
CA VAL A 50 -21.64 3.76 3.95
C VAL A 50 -22.44 4.61 2.98
N ALA A 51 -23.42 4.02 2.31
CA ALA A 51 -24.18 4.63 1.23
C ALA A 51 -23.27 5.22 0.13
N PHE A 52 -23.19 6.55 0.00
CA PHE A 52 -22.38 7.28 -0.99
C PHE A 52 -21.05 7.82 -0.40
N ILE A 53 -20.74 7.53 0.86
CA ILE A 53 -19.56 8.03 1.54
C ILE A 53 -18.55 6.88 1.68
N THR A 54 -17.39 7.04 1.05
CA THR A 54 -16.22 6.17 1.26
C THR A 54 -15.33 6.81 2.33
N LYS A 55 -15.21 6.16 3.49
CA LYS A 55 -14.25 6.56 4.52
C LYS A 55 -13.12 5.55 4.59
N SER A 56 -11.89 6.05 4.57
CA SER A 56 -10.69 5.29 4.92
C SER A 56 -10.69 5.02 6.41
N VAL A 57 -10.66 3.76 6.84
CA VAL A 57 -10.54 3.42 8.27
C VAL A 57 -9.12 3.69 8.75
N TYR A 58 -8.15 3.35 7.90
CA TYR A 58 -6.73 3.65 8.05
C TYR A 58 -6.20 4.32 6.79
N GLY A 59 -5.10 5.08 6.90
CA GLY A 59 -4.38 5.59 5.74
C GLY A 59 -3.83 4.46 4.86
N TRP A 60 -3.19 4.81 3.73
CA TRP A 60 -2.49 3.84 2.91
C TRP A 60 -1.36 3.17 3.70
N GLN A 61 -1.30 1.84 3.64
CA GLN A 61 -0.29 1.01 4.28
C GLN A 61 0.49 0.25 3.21
N GLU A 62 1.81 0.33 3.26
CA GLU A 62 2.69 -0.43 2.35
C GLU A 62 2.60 -1.93 2.68
N VAL A 63 2.43 -2.74 1.64
CA VAL A 63 2.35 -4.20 1.71
C VAL A 63 3.66 -4.76 1.15
N SER A 64 4.41 -5.46 2.00
CA SER A 64 5.58 -6.22 1.54
C SER A 64 5.18 -7.57 0.97
N GLU A 65 6.04 -8.16 0.13
CA GLU A 65 5.88 -9.46 -0.57
C GLU A 65 5.49 -10.66 0.33
N LEU A 66 5.49 -10.51 1.65
CA LEU A 66 4.99 -11.50 2.61
C LEU A 66 3.49 -11.41 2.91
N GLY A 67 2.72 -10.56 2.20
CA GLY A 67 1.26 -10.45 2.32
C GLY A 67 0.77 -9.84 3.66
N ALA A 68 1.70 -9.46 4.54
CA ALA A 68 1.40 -8.75 5.77
C ALA A 68 1.69 -7.25 5.59
N PRO A 69 0.85 -6.35 6.15
CA PRO A 69 1.22 -4.94 6.25
C PRO A 69 2.53 -4.84 7.01
N VAL A 70 3.48 -4.03 6.53
CA VAL A 70 4.73 -3.77 7.24
C VAL A 70 4.39 -3.03 8.52
N THR A 71 4.11 -3.79 9.56
CA THR A 71 3.93 -3.24 10.90
C THR A 71 5.32 -2.90 11.41
N GLY A 72 5.70 -1.64 11.22
CA GLY A 72 6.87 -1.05 11.87
C GLY A 72 8.15 -1.04 11.03
N ARG A 73 8.25 -0.07 10.11
CA ARG A 73 9.53 0.64 9.95
C ARG A 73 9.38 1.99 10.65
N VAL A 74 9.73 1.99 11.93
CA VAL A 74 10.02 3.17 12.72
C VAL A 74 10.87 4.11 11.85
N LEU A 75 10.35 5.32 11.62
CA LEU A 75 11.13 6.48 11.24
C LEU A 75 12.24 6.64 12.29
N GLY A 76 13.43 6.15 11.97
CA GLY A 76 14.55 6.08 12.91
C GLY A 76 15.78 5.50 12.24
N GLN A 77 16.10 5.99 11.05
CA GLN A 77 17.45 5.93 10.51
C GLN A 77 18.11 7.26 10.83
N PRO A 78 19.25 7.29 11.54
CA PRO A 78 20.35 8.12 11.13
C PRO A 78 21.23 7.30 10.18
N ASP A 79 21.55 7.97 9.08
CA ASP A 79 22.44 7.56 8.01
C ASP A 79 23.89 7.33 8.50
N ALA A 80 24.72 6.85 7.60
CA ALA A 80 25.96 6.13 7.75
C ALA A 80 27.15 6.84 8.44
N ALA A 81 28.28 6.10 8.46
CA ALA A 81 29.68 6.53 8.68
C ALA A 81 30.08 6.57 10.18
N THR A 82 31.16 5.97 10.69
CA THR A 82 32.50 5.62 10.17
C THR A 82 33.11 4.68 11.24
N GLY A 83 33.68 3.51 10.92
CA GLY A 83 35.13 3.38 10.71
C GLY A 83 35.82 2.72 11.90
N ARG A 84 36.79 1.87 11.59
CA ARG A 84 37.68 1.14 12.53
C ARG A 84 38.40 2.08 13.50
N GLY A 85 38.77 1.56 14.66
CA GLY A 85 39.74 2.13 15.59
C GLY A 85 39.72 1.40 16.92
#